data_AF-A0A6M0FV14-F1
#
_entry.id   AF-A0A6M0FV14-F1
#
_cell.length_a   1.000
_cell.length_b   1.000
_cell.length_c   1.000
_cell.angle_alpha   90.00
_cell.angle_beta   90.00
_cell.angle_gamma   90.00
#
_symmetry.space_group_name_H-M   'P 1'
#
loop_
_entity.id
_entity.type
_entity.pdbx_description
1 polymer ?
#
loop_
_entity_poly.entity_id
_entity_poly.type
_entity_poly.pdbx_seq_one_letter_code
_entity_poly.pdbx_strand_id
1 'polypeptide(L)' 'MKDDPLNYEFVSQRDRISIDVSDIREVVENCRSDVAWTELPLSAKLRVLIKERLAQLEAENKQAQEESRS' A
#
# COMPACT_ATOMS: atom_id res chain seq x y z
N MET A 1 27.10 10.15 36.30
CA MET A 1 26.56 9.61 35.03
C MET A 1 25.40 8.70 35.42
N LYS A 2 24.17 9.15 35.18
CA LYS A 2 22.98 8.32 35.37
C LYS A 2 22.67 7.72 34.02
N ASP A 3 22.75 6.39 33.92
CA ASP A 3 22.24 5.64 32.79
C ASP A 3 20.74 5.93 32.64
N ASP A 4 20.36 6.47 31.49
CA ASP A 4 18.98 6.82 31.16
C ASP A 4 18.28 5.58 30.55
N PRO A 5 17.26 4.99 31.22
CA PRO A 5 16.69 3.71 30.82
C PRO A 5 15.57 3.82 29.77
N LEU A 6 15.41 4.97 29.10
CA LEU A 6 14.25 5.26 28.24
C LEU A 6 14.57 5.42 26.75
N ASN A 7 15.52 4.65 26.21
CA ASN A 7 15.60 4.46 24.75
C ASN A 7 15.52 2.99 24.36
N TYR A 8 14.55 2.28 24.94
CA TYR A 8 14.04 1.05 24.32
C TYR A 8 13.16 1.51 23.16
N GLU A 9 13.78 1.80 22.02
CA GLU A 9 13.06 1.87 20.75
C GLU A 9 12.27 0.56 20.64
N PHE A 10 10.97 0.65 20.91
CA PHE A 10 10.02 -0.41 20.62
C PHE A 10 10.02 -0.47 19.09
N VAL A 11 10.97 -1.22 18.53
CA VAL A 11 10.96 -1.63 17.13
C VAL A 11 9.77 -2.56 17.05
N SER A 12 8.56 -1.97 16.98
CA SER A 12 7.34 -2.67 16.68
C SER A 12 7.62 -3.34 15.34
N GLN A 13 7.91 -4.63 15.38
CA GLN A 13 8.14 -5.43 14.20
C GLN A 13 6.88 -5.23 13.37
N ARG A 14 6.99 -4.42 12.31
CA ARG A 14 5.86 -4.17 11.41
C ARG A 14 5.36 -5.54 10.99
N ASP A 15 4.12 -5.87 11.34
CA ASP A 15 3.53 -7.16 10.97
C ASP A 15 3.68 -7.34 9.46
N ARG A 16 4.50 -8.35 9.09
CA ARG A 16 4.75 -8.67 7.69
C ARG A 16 3.83 -9.81 7.31
N ILE A 17 3.00 -9.55 6.31
CA ILE A 17 2.16 -10.58 5.68
C ILE A 17 2.86 -10.99 4.39
N SER A 18 3.13 -12.28 4.24
CA SER A 18 3.64 -12.85 2.98
C SER A 18 2.47 -13.26 2.11
N ILE A 19 2.46 -12.83 0.85
CA ILE A 19 1.40 -13.12 -0.11
C ILE A 19 2.09 -13.56 -1.40
N ASP A 20 1.65 -14.67 -1.98
CA ASP A 20 2.07 -15.07 -3.32
C ASP A 20 1.37 -14.17 -4.35
N VAL A 21 2.16 -13.61 -5.25
CA VAL A 21 1.72 -12.68 -6.31
C VAL A 21 2.23 -13.10 -7.68
N SER A 22 2.66 -14.36 -7.81
CA SER A 22 3.30 -14.88 -9.01
C SER A 22 2.38 -14.80 -10.24
N ASP A 23 1.09 -14.96 -10.05
CA ASP A 23 0.04 -14.87 -11.07
C ASP A 23 -0.13 -13.46 -11.64
N ILE A 24 0.03 -12.43 -10.80
CA ILE A 24 -0.17 -11.02 -11.20
C ILE A 24 1.14 -10.25 -11.44
N ARG A 25 2.30 -10.86 -11.16
CA ARG A 25 3.61 -10.20 -11.19
C ARG A 25 3.86 -9.47 -12.51
N GLU A 26 3.73 -10.17 -13.63
CA GLU A 26 4.03 -9.61 -14.96
C GLU A 26 3.11 -8.43 -15.29
N VAL A 27 1.83 -8.54 -14.91
CA VAL A 27 0.85 -7.47 -15.09
C VAL A 27 1.25 -6.24 -14.28
N VAL A 28 1.63 -6.41 -13.01
CA VAL A 28 2.03 -5.30 -12.13
C VAL A 28 3.32 -4.63 -12.62
N GLU A 29 4.29 -5.40 -13.09
CA GLU A 29 5.56 -4.86 -13.59
C GLU A 29 5.37 -3.99 -14.85
N ASN A 30 4.40 -4.33 -15.70
CA ASN A 30 4.19 -3.73 -17.01
C ASN A 30 2.94 -2.84 -17.13
N CYS A 31 2.16 -2.64 -16.06
CA CYS A 31 0.88 -1.91 -16.16
C CYS A 31 1.04 -0.40 -16.40
N ARG A 32 2.25 0.15 -16.26
CA ARG A 32 2.56 1.55 -16.59
C ARG A 32 3.87 1.65 -17.36
N SER A 33 3.94 2.64 -18.24
CA SER A 33 5.06 2.85 -19.15
C SER A 33 5.99 4.01 -18.73
N ASP A 34 5.73 4.65 -17.59
CA ASP A 34 6.55 5.76 -17.13
C ASP A 34 7.85 5.28 -16.45
N VAL A 35 8.91 6.08 -16.59
CA VAL A 35 10.24 5.74 -16.06
C VAL A 35 10.23 5.63 -14.54
N ALA A 36 9.40 6.43 -13.86
CA ALA A 36 9.31 6.34 -12.41
C ALA A 36 8.77 4.96 -11.99
N TRP A 37 7.82 4.39 -12.72
CA TRP A 37 7.31 3.06 -12.48
C TRP A 37 8.38 1.98 -12.65
N THR A 38 9.16 2.01 -13.74
CA THR A 38 10.16 0.97 -14.03
C THR A 38 11.22 0.87 -12.95
N GLU A 39 11.57 1.99 -12.31
CA GLU A 39 12.57 2.05 -11.23
C GLU A 39 12.03 1.60 -9.86
N LEU A 40 10.72 1.44 -9.69
CA LEU A 40 10.13 1.03 -8.41
C LEU A 40 10.29 -0.49 -8.19
N PRO A 41 10.62 -0.92 -6.95
CA PRO A 41 10.55 -2.33 -6.61
C PRO A 41 9.09 -2.82 -6.61
N LEU A 42 8.88 -4.11 -6.91
CA LEU A 42 7.55 -4.73 -6.96
C LEU A 42 6.68 -4.43 -5.72
N SER A 43 7.27 -4.43 -4.53
CA SER A 43 6.56 -4.12 -3.29
C SER A 43 6.03 -2.68 -3.23
N ALA A 44 6.76 -1.73 -3.83
CA ALA A 44 6.29 -0.34 -3.94
C ALA A 44 5.20 -0.22 -5.01
N LYS A 45 5.36 -0.88 -6.16
CA LYS A 45 4.33 -0.95 -7.21
C LYS A 45 3.00 -1.46 -6.67
N LEU A 46 3.04 -2.60 -5.96
CA LEU A 46 1.86 -3.19 -5.31
C LEU A 46 1.22 -2.20 -4.32
N ARG A 47 2.00 -1.52 -3.48
CA ARG A 47 1.48 -0.53 -2.53
C ARG A 47 0.80 0.65 -3.22
N VAL A 48 1.34 1.13 -4.35
CA VAL A 48 0.73 2.22 -5.11
C VAL A 48 -0.63 1.77 -5.66
N LEU A 49 -0.67 0.63 -6.37
CA LEU A 49 -1.92 0.11 -6.95
C LEU A 49 -2.99 -0.14 -5.88
N ILE A 50 -2.62 -0.73 -4.75
CA ILE A 50 -3.55 -0.97 -3.64
C ILE A 50 -4.12 0.34 -3.10
N LYS A 51 -3.28 1.35 -2.85
CA LYS A 51 -3.72 2.66 -2.35
C LYS A 51 -4.69 3.34 -3.31
N GLU A 52 -4.39 3.29 -4.60
CA GLU A 52 -5.28 3.88 -5.62
C GLU A 52 -6.62 3.16 -5.68
N ARG A 53 -6.63 1.82 -5.64
CA ARG A 53 -7.90 1.08 -5.65
C ARG A 53 -8.71 1.32 -4.36
N LEU A 54 -8.06 1.41 -3.21
CA LEU A 54 -8.74 1.76 -1.96
C LEU A 54 -9.37 3.16 -2.03
N ALA A 55 -8.66 4.15 -2.56
CA ALA A 55 -9.19 5.51 -2.74
C ALA A 55 -10.40 5.53 -3.71
N GLN A 56 -10.36 4.73 -4.78
CA GLN A 56 -11.51 4.57 -5.69
C GLN A 56 -12.71 3.97 -4.96
N LEU A 57 -12.52 2.87 -4.22
CA LEU A 57 -13.59 2.22 -3.46
C LEU A 57 -14.19 3.14 -2.39
N GLU A 58 -13.35 3.94 -1.71
CA GLU A 58 -13.83 4.95 -0.75
C GLU A 58 -14.71 6.01 -1.43
N ALA A 59 -14.32 6.48 -2.61
CA ALA A 59 -15.11 7.43 -3.39
C ALA A 59 -16.44 6.82 -3.87
N GLU A 60 -16.41 5.60 -4.41
CA GLU A 60 -17.58 4.83 -4.84
C GLU A 60 -18.57 4.63 -3.67
N ASN A 61 -18.06 4.24 -2.50
CA ASN A 61 -18.88 4.05 -1.30
C ASN A 61 -19.54 5.35 -0.82
N LYS A 62 -18.82 6.47 -0.90
CA LYS A 62 -19.37 7.78 -0.51
C LYS A 62 -20.51 8.21 -1.44
N GLN A 63 -20.34 8.04 -2.75
CA GLN A 63 -21.38 8.34 -3.74
C GLN A 63 -22.64 7.49 -3.53
N ALA A 64 -22.48 6.18 -3.34
CA ALA A 64 -23.61 5.29 -3.07
C ALA A 64 -24.40 5.67 -1.80
N GLN A 65 -23.72 6.16 -0.77
CA GLN A 65 -24.36 6.65 0.46
C GLN A 65 -25.11 7.98 0.26
N GLU A 66 -24.61 8.87 -0.58
CA GLU A 66 -25.27 10.14 -0.91
C GLU A 66 -26.53 9.92 -1.76
N GLU A 67 -26.47 9.01 -2.73
CA GLU A 67 -27.61 8.60 -3.56
C GLU A 67 -28.70 7.90 -2.73
N SER A 68 -28.34 7.04 -1.78
CA SER A 68 -29.30 6.35 -0.91
C SER A 68 -30.00 7.27 0.11
N ARG A 69 -29.51 8.49 0.30
CA ARG A 69 -30.08 9.50 1.22
C ARG A 69 -30.98 10.52 0.52
N SER A 70 -30.98 10.53 -0.82
CA SER A 70 -31.77 11.45 -1.65
C SER A 70 -33.04 10.76 -2.16
#